data_AF-A0A1Q5KG54-F1
#
_entry.id   AF-A0A1Q5KG54-F1
#
_cell.length_a   1.000
_cell.length_b   1.000
_cell.length_c   1.000
_cell.angle_alpha   90.00
_cell.angle_beta   90.00
_cell.angle_gamma   90.00
#
_symmetry.space_group_name_H-M   'P 1'
#
loop_
_entity.id
_entity.type
_entity.pdbx_description
1 polymer ?
#
loop_
_entity_poly.entity_id
_entity_poly.type
_entity_poly.pdbx_seq_one_letter_code
_entity_poly.pdbx_strand_id
1 'polypeptide(L)'
;MLMAHPAVLEDLIAQYEALSLLGAKESTPQARQRLADISYSLCVATGTKDVDMAVIAARHRLSGARPEDDSLVQSAGTAEPAA
;
A
#
# COMPACT_ATOMS: atom_id res chain seq x y z
N MET A 1 12.88 -7.48 6.62
CA MET A 1 12.39 -6.17 6.14
C MET A 1 11.04 -6.42 5.50
N LEU A 2 9.96 -6.15 6.23
CA LEU A 2 8.59 -6.49 5.82
C LEU A 2 8.16 -5.53 4.70
N MET A 3 8.43 -5.89 3.45
CA MET A 3 7.71 -5.33 2.31
C MET A 3 6.24 -5.68 2.54
N ALA A 4 5.44 -4.70 2.95
CA ALA A 4 4.01 -4.91 3.11
C ALA A 4 3.47 -5.36 1.75
N HIS A 5 2.89 -6.55 1.71
CA HIS A 5 2.27 -7.09 0.52
C HIS A 5 1.24 -6.07 0.00
N PRO A 6 1.15 -5.80 -1.31
CA PRO A 6 0.31 -4.72 -1.86
C PRO A 6 -1.14 -4.78 -1.36
N ALA A 7 -1.73 -5.97 -1.19
CA ALA A 7 -3.07 -6.13 -0.63
C ALA A 7 -3.19 -5.61 0.83
N VAL A 8 -2.14 -5.74 1.65
CA VAL A 8 -2.11 -5.20 3.02
C VAL A 8 -2.02 -3.68 2.99
N LEU A 9 -1.29 -3.12 2.02
CA LEU A 9 -1.16 -1.68 1.86
C LEU A 9 -2.50 -1.04 1.45
N GLU A 10 -3.23 -1.68 0.54
CA GLU A 10 -4.56 -1.27 0.11
C GLU A 10 -5.57 -1.30 1.27
N ASP A 11 -5.58 -2.39 2.05
CA ASP A 11 -6.46 -2.53 3.22
C ASP A 11 -6.16 -1.46 4.30
N LEU A 12 -4.88 -1.16 4.56
CA LEU A 12 -4.48 -0.11 5.50
C LEU A 12 -4.95 1.27 5.05
N ILE A 13 -4.88 1.59 3.76
CA ILE A 13 -5.40 2.86 3.21
C ILE A 13 -6.92 2.93 3.41
N ALA A 14 -7.65 1.87 3.08
CA ALA A 14 -9.10 1.83 3.24
C ALA A 14 -9.54 2.01 4.70
N GLN A 15 -8.86 1.33 5.63
CA GLN A 15 -9.13 1.47 7.07
C GLN A 15 -8.81 2.89 7.57
N TYR A 16 -7.71 3.50 7.12
CA TYR A 16 -7.36 4.88 7.47
C TYR A 16 -8.44 5.87 7.01
N GLU A 17 -8.90 5.77 5.76
CA GLU A 17 -9.92 6.67 5.22
C GLU A 17 -11.26 6.53 5.95
N ALA A 18 -11.69 5.29 6.20
CA ALA A 18 -12.92 5.02 6.94
C ALA A 18 -12.87 5.58 8.37
N LEU A 19 -11.77 5.34 9.09
CA LEU A 19 -11.59 5.84 10.45
C LEU A 19 -11.37 7.35 10.50
N SER A 20 -10.77 7.95 9.47
CA SER A 20 -10.61 9.41 9.37
C SER A 20 -11.97 10.09 9.18
N LEU A 21 -12.83 9.50 8.32
CA LEU A 21 -14.21 9.98 8.13
C LEU A 21 -15.06 9.81 9.40
N LEU A 22 -14.95 8.66 10.07
CA LEU A 22 -15.69 8.39 11.31
C LEU A 22 -15.15 9.22 12.48
N GLY A 23 -13.84 9.42 12.58
CA GLY A 23 -13.19 10.18 13.66
C GLY A 23 -13.61 11.65 13.69
N ALA A 24 -14.07 12.19 12.55
CA ALA A 24 -14.69 13.51 12.47
C ALA A 24 -16.11 13.56 13.07
N LYS A 25 -16.82 12.44 13.13
CA LYS A 25 -18.21 12.35 13.64
C LYS A 25 -18.31 11.76 15.05
N GLU A 26 -17.55 10.71 15.35
CA GLU A 26 -17.64 9.92 16.58
C GLU A 26 -16.25 9.61 17.11
N SER A 27 -15.55 10.67 17.53
CA SER A 27 -14.15 10.64 17.95
C SER A 27 -13.97 9.98 19.33
N THR A 28 -14.21 8.67 19.42
CA THR A 28 -13.94 7.86 20.62
C THR A 28 -12.42 7.68 20.81
N PRO A 29 -11.94 7.55 22.05
CA PRO A 29 -10.51 7.37 22.31
C PRO A 29 -9.93 6.11 21.65
N GLN A 30 -10.73 5.05 21.52
CA GLN A 30 -10.32 3.82 20.85
C GLN A 30 -10.18 4.01 19.34
N ALA A 31 -11.08 4.76 18.70
CA ALA A 31 -10.97 5.08 17.27
C ALA A 31 -9.74 5.95 16.97
N ARG A 32 -9.44 6.93 17.84
CA ARG A 32 -8.22 7.76 17.70
C ARG A 32 -6.95 6.93 17.84
N GLN A 33 -6.91 6.02 18.81
CA GLN A 33 -5.77 5.13 18.99
C GLN A 33 -5.56 4.23 17.76
N ARG A 34 -6.64 3.69 17.21
CA ARG A 34 -6.58 2.83 16.02
C ARG A 34 -6.14 3.60 14.78
N LEU A 35 -6.61 4.84 14.62
CA LEU A 35 -6.16 5.72 13.53
C LEU A 35 -4.66 6.05 13.66
N ALA A 36 -4.17 6.29 14.88
CA ALA A 36 -2.75 6.54 15.13
C ALA A 36 -1.88 5.31 14.81
N ASP A 37 -2.34 4.10 15.16
CA ASP A 37 -1.64 2.84 14.86
C ASP A 37 -1.53 2.56 13.36
N ILE A 38 -2.62 2.78 12.61
CA ILE A 38 -2.63 2.63 11.15
C ILE A 38 -1.74 3.69 10.50
N SER A 39 -1.79 4.92 10.99
CA SER A 39 -0.93 6.02 10.50
C SER A 39 0.54 5.69 10.70
N TYR A 40 0.91 5.18 11.88
CA TYR A 40 2.26 4.75 12.18
C TYR A 40 2.72 3.60 11.26
N SER A 41 1.86 2.59 11.07
CA SER A 41 2.13 1.46 10.18
C SER A 41 2.34 1.89 8.73
N LEU A 42 1.51 2.81 8.23
CA LEU A 42 1.67 3.40 6.89
C LEU A 42 3.01 4.11 6.78
N CYS A 43 3.34 5.02 7.70
CA CYS A 43 4.61 5.74 7.73
C CYS A 43 5.82 4.81 7.72
N VAL A 44 5.81 3.74 8.52
CA VAL A 44 6.90 2.75 8.55
C VAL A 44 6.98 1.96 7.25
N ALA A 45 5.84 1.53 6.69
CA ALA A 45 5.79 0.75 5.45
C ALA A 45 6.23 1.55 4.22
N THR A 46 5.95 2.86 4.20
CA THR A 46 6.30 3.78 3.10
C THR A 46 7.63 4.49 3.33
N GLY A 47 8.16 4.48 4.55
CA GLY A 47 9.38 5.22 4.93
C GLY A 47 9.16 6.73 4.99
N THR A 48 7.95 7.19 5.29
CA THR A 48 7.61 8.61 5.41
C THR A 48 7.46 9.03 6.87
N LYS A 49 7.59 10.34 7.16
CA LYS A 49 7.38 10.87 8.51
C LYS A 49 5.93 11.30 8.78
N ASP A 50 5.16 11.45 7.72
CA ASP A 50 3.83 12.05 7.72
C ASP A 50 2.83 11.10 7.05
N VAL A 51 1.62 11.02 7.61
CA VAL A 51 0.58 10.08 7.17
C VAL A 51 -0.01 10.49 5.82
N ASP A 52 -0.15 11.77 5.52
CA ASP A 52 -0.64 12.23 4.22
C ASP A 52 0.37 11.84 3.13
N MET A 53 1.66 12.05 3.42
CA MET A 53 2.76 11.59 2.56
C MET A 53 2.80 10.07 2.45
N ALA A 54 2.48 9.35 3.53
CA ALA A 54 2.42 7.89 3.53
C ALA A 54 1.32 7.39 2.60
N VAL A 55 0.10 7.93 2.69
CA VAL A 55 -1.03 7.54 1.84
C VAL A 55 -0.73 7.82 0.36
N ILE A 56 -0.13 8.97 0.05
CA ILE A 56 0.28 9.30 -1.33
C ILE A 56 1.34 8.31 -1.84
N ALA A 57 2.38 8.04 -1.05
CA ALA A 57 3.44 7.09 -1.42
C ALA A 57 2.90 5.67 -1.57
N ALA A 58 1.98 5.25 -0.69
CA ALA A 58 1.32 3.95 -0.76
C ALA A 58 0.46 3.81 -2.02
N ARG A 59 -0.33 4.83 -2.36
CA ARG A 59 -1.13 4.87 -3.61
C ARG A 59 -0.25 4.86 -4.86
N HIS A 60 0.86 5.58 -4.84
CA HIS A 60 1.84 5.54 -5.93
C HIS A 60 2.47 4.16 -6.07
N ARG A 61 2.78 3.49 -4.96
CA ARG A 61 3.27 2.09 -4.98
C ARG A 61 2.23 1.11 -5.50
N LEU A 62 0.94 1.28 -5.18
CA LEU A 62 -0.14 0.45 -5.75
C LEU A 62 -0.36 0.73 -7.24
N SER A 63 -0.22 1.98 -7.67
CA SER A 63 -0.39 2.38 -9.08
C SER A 63 0.82 1.99 -9.95
N GLY A 64 2.02 2.04 -9.37
CA GLY A 64 3.28 1.61 -9.98
C GLY A 64 3.52 0.10 -9.86
N ALA A 65 2.89 -0.56 -8.88
CA ALA A 65 2.69 -2.00 -8.86
C ALA A 65 1.47 -2.33 -9.72
N ARG A 66 1.55 -2.04 -11.03
CA ARG A 66 0.82 -2.89 -11.95
C ARG A 66 1.32 -4.33 -11.69
N PRO A 67 0.45 -5.35 -11.76
CA PRO A 67 0.83 -6.74 -11.54
C PRO A 67 1.64 -7.25 -12.75
N GLU A 68 2.83 -6.69 -12.96
CA GLU A 68 3.83 -7.19 -13.90
C GLU A 68 4.91 -8.03 -13.19
N ASP A 69 4.77 -8.23 -11.86
CA ASP A 69 5.50 -9.23 -11.08
C ASP A 69 4.91 -10.66 -11.24
N ASP A 70 4.36 -10.94 -12.43
CA ASP A 70 4.14 -12.30 -12.94
C ASP A 70 4.81 -12.41 -14.33
N SER A 71 6.04 -11.88 -14.45
CA SER A 71 6.96 -12.38 -15.48
C SER A 71 7.45 -13.75 -15.05
N LEU A 72 6.59 -14.74 -15.33
CA LEU A 72 6.95 -16.12 -15.60
C LEU A 72 8.33 -16.17 -16.28
N VAL A 73 9.24 -16.92 -15.67
CA VAL A 73 10.35 -17.55 -16.37
C VAL A 73 9.78 -18.34 -17.55
N GLN A 74 9.74 -17.72 -18.73
CA GLN A 74 9.67 -18.37 -20.02
C GLN A 74 10.36 -17.46 -21.04
N SER A 75 11.69 -17.39 -20.93
CA SER A 75 12.57 -16.91 -21.99
C SER A 75 13.65 -17.96 -22.23
N ALA A 76 13.25 -19.03 -22.92
CA ALA A 76 14.14 -19.84 -23.75
C ALA A 76 13.31 -20.61 -24.79
N GLY A 77 12.43 -19.90 -25.49
CA GLY A 77 11.86 -20.34 -26.75
C GLY A 77 12.55 -19.58 -27.89
N THR A 78 13.85 -19.84 -28.10
CA THR A 78 14.53 -19.36 -29.31
C THR A 78 14.08 -20.21 -30.47
N ALA A 79 13.06 -19.74 -31.19
CA ALA A 79 12.75 -20.20 -32.54
C ALA A 79 12.75 -18.98 -33.45
N GLU A 80 13.89 -18.74 -34.08
CA GLU A 80 14.02 -17.77 -35.18
C GLU A 80 14.32 -18.57 -36.46
N PRO A 81 13.43 -18.54 -37.46
CA PRO A 81 13.79 -18.84 -38.84
C PRO A 81 13.49 -17.63 -39.73
N ALA A 82 14.53 -17.05 -40.36
CA ALA A 82 14.44 -16.40 -41.67
C ALA A 82 15.81 -15.92 -42.17
N ALA A 83 16.51 -16.79 -42.90
CA ALA A 83 17.21 -16.48 -44.16
C ALA A 83 17.73 -17.78 -44.79
#